data_AF-A0A5D9C288-F1
#
_entry.id   AF-A0A5D9C288-F1
#
_cell.length_a   1.000
_cell.length_b   1.000
_cell.length_c   1.000
_cell.angle_alpha   90.00
_cell.angle_beta   90.00
_cell.angle_gamma   90.00
#
_symmetry.space_group_name_H-M   'P 1'
#
loop_
_entity.id
_entity.type
_entity.pdbx_description
1 polymer ?
#
loop_
_entity_poly.entity_id
_entity_poly.type
_entity_poly.pdbx_seq_one_letter_code
_entity_poly.pdbx_strand_id
1 'polypeptide(L)'
;MPYRTAIIGNLDLVEIDREGPIPAFVGKIDNRTLIVRFDVAALAKVAGKVGSGESVARALQARAPAIQAAAQTLLKGGFWTETEDGIEILVTALDL
;
A
#
# COMPACT_ATOMS: atom_id res chain seq x y z
N MET A 1 5.49 -8.01 19.37
CA MET A 1 5.40 -7.36 18.04
C MET A 1 4.61 -6.06 18.22
N PRO A 2 5.24 -4.88 18.10
CA PRO A 2 4.69 -3.60 18.54
C PRO A 2 3.40 -3.18 17.83
N TYR A 3 3.17 -3.61 16.59
CA TYR A 3 2.01 -3.18 15.79
C TYR A 3 0.91 -4.24 15.62
N ARG A 4 0.94 -5.32 16.40
CA ARG A 4 -0.03 -6.44 16.27
C ARG A 4 -1.48 -6.00 16.56
N THR A 5 -1.68 -4.99 17.38
CA THR A 5 -2.98 -4.42 17.75
C THR A 5 -3.25 -3.06 17.11
N ALA A 6 -2.29 -2.54 16.34
CA ALA A 6 -2.40 -1.21 15.75
C ALA A 6 -3.35 -1.24 14.56
N ILE A 7 -4.19 -0.22 14.45
CA ILE A 7 -5.22 -0.09 13.40
C ILE A 7 -4.71 0.92 12.37
N ILE A 8 -4.69 0.51 11.11
CA ILE A 8 -4.38 1.39 9.99
C ILE A 8 -5.56 2.35 9.82
N GLY A 9 -5.30 3.65 9.95
CA GLY A 9 -6.29 4.70 9.68
C GLY A 9 -6.66 4.80 8.20
N ASN A 10 -7.29 5.90 7.79
CA ASN A 10 -7.53 6.15 6.37
C ASN A 10 -6.22 6.15 5.59
N LEU A 11 -6.27 5.52 4.42
CA LEU A 11 -5.19 5.46 3.46
C LEU A 11 -5.52 6.37 2.29
N ASP A 12 -4.63 7.32 2.02
CA ASP A 12 -4.70 8.21 0.87
C ASP A 12 -3.75 7.71 -0.21
N LEU A 13 -4.24 7.61 -1.44
CA LEU A 13 -3.41 7.27 -2.58
C LEU A 13 -2.56 8.49 -2.95
N VAL A 14 -1.24 8.34 -2.89
CA VAL A 14 -0.26 9.35 -3.28
C VAL A 14 0.71 8.75 -4.29
N GLU A 15 1.26 9.59 -5.15
CA GLU A 15 2.35 9.20 -6.05
C GLU A 15 3.67 9.55 -5.36
N ILE A 16 4.53 8.56 -5.12
CA ILE A 16 5.83 8.76 -4.48
C ILE A 16 6.91 8.72 -5.57
N ASP A 17 7.61 9.84 -5.75
CA ASP A 17 8.60 10.04 -6.82
C ASP A 17 10.04 9.66 -6.40
N ARG A 18 10.22 8.56 -5.63
CA ARG A 18 11.57 8.14 -5.19
C ARG A 18 12.36 7.37 -6.25
N GLU A 19 11.67 6.63 -7.12
CA GLU A 19 12.27 5.79 -8.18
C GLU A 19 11.50 5.90 -9.52
N GLY A 20 10.72 6.98 -9.67
CA GLY A 20 9.67 7.16 -10.68
C GLY A 20 8.28 7.24 -10.03
N PRO A 21 7.24 7.69 -10.75
CA PRO A 21 5.90 7.87 -10.19
C PRO A 21 5.27 6.51 -9.90
N ILE A 22 5.48 6.02 -8.69
CA ILE A 22 4.90 4.77 -8.21
C ILE A 22 3.74 5.14 -7.27
N PRO A 23 2.51 4.67 -7.55
CA PRO A 23 1.40 4.87 -6.64
C PRO A 23 1.67 4.12 -5.33
N ALA A 24 1.45 4.78 -4.20
CA ALA A 24 1.55 4.20 -2.87
C ALA A 24 0.40 4.72 -2.02
N PHE A 25 -0.01 3.95 -1.01
CA PHE A 25 -0.96 4.47 -0.03
C PHE A 25 -0.21 4.97 1.19
N VAL A 26 -0.47 6.22 1.55
CA VAL A 26 0.07 6.80 2.77
C VAL A 26 -1.06 7.01 3.76
N GLY A 27 -0.81 6.62 5.00
CA GLY A 27 -1.74 6.82 6.10
C GLY A 27 -1.01 6.99 7.41
N LYS A 28 -1.72 6.74 8.50
CA LYS A 28 -1.15 6.82 9.84
C LYS A 28 -1.49 5.58 10.66
N ILE A 29 -0.53 5.20 11.48
CA ILE A 29 -0.68 4.14 12.48
C ILE A 29 0.04 4.54 13.76
N ASP A 30 -0.68 4.56 14.89
CA ASP A 30 -0.09 4.87 16.20
C ASP A 30 0.77 6.15 16.20
N ASN A 31 0.26 7.21 15.57
CA ASN A 31 0.92 8.50 15.39
C ASN A 31 2.21 8.48 14.51
N ARG A 32 2.48 7.37 13.82
CA ARG A 32 3.55 7.24 12.81
C ARG A 32 2.97 7.22 11.41
N THR A 33 3.74 7.71 10.44
CA THR A 33 3.39 7.59 9.03
C THR A 33 3.45 6.12 8.62
N LEU A 34 2.45 5.68 7.89
CA LEU A 34 2.41 4.36 7.27
C LEU A 34 2.48 4.55 5.76
N ILE A 35 3.35 3.80 5.09
CA ILE A 35 3.56 3.84 3.66
C ILE A 35 3.36 2.43 3.14
N VAL A 36 2.32 2.22 2.35
CA VAL A 36 2.00 0.95 1.70
C VAL A 36 2.45 1.05 0.25
N ARG A 37 3.55 0.37 -0.05
CA ARG A 37 4.11 0.28 -1.40
C ARG A 37 3.65 -1.00 -2.08
N PHE A 38 3.66 -0.96 -3.40
CA PHE A 38 3.36 -2.12 -4.22
C PHE A 38 4.61 -2.57 -4.93
N ASP A 39 4.78 -3.89 -4.97
CA ASP A 39 5.78 -4.49 -5.83
C ASP A 39 5.46 -4.20 -7.31
N VAL A 40 6.50 -4.05 -8.14
CA VAL A 40 6.36 -3.78 -9.57
C VAL A 40 5.54 -4.86 -10.26
N ALA A 41 5.70 -6.13 -9.87
CA ALA A 41 4.90 -7.23 -10.42
C ALA A 41 3.43 -7.15 -9.98
N ALA A 42 3.16 -6.68 -8.75
CA ALA A 42 1.80 -6.44 -8.28
C ALA A 42 1.13 -5.31 -9.07
N LEU A 43 1.84 -4.20 -9.30
CA LEU A 43 1.38 -3.09 -10.13
C LEU A 43 1.17 -3.51 -11.58
N ALA A 44 2.09 -4.28 -12.16
CA ALA A 44 1.97 -4.80 -13.52
C ALA A 44 0.74 -5.71 -13.67
N LYS A 45 0.41 -6.53 -12.67
CA LYS A 45 -0.83 -7.32 -12.64
C LYS A 45 -2.07 -6.44 -12.62
N VAL A 46 -2.08 -5.36 -11.84
CA VAL A 46 -3.20 -4.41 -11.82
C VAL A 46 -3.32 -3.70 -13.17
N ALA A 47 -2.21 -3.16 -13.69
CA ALA A 47 -2.14 -2.48 -14.98
C ALA A 47 -2.61 -3.39 -16.14
N GLY A 48 -2.20 -4.65 -16.13
CA GLY A 48 -2.65 -5.65 -17.10
C GLY A 48 -4.13 -5.99 -17.00
N LYS A 49 -4.74 -5.88 -15.81
CA LYS A 49 -6.19 -6.11 -15.59
C LYS A 49 -7.06 -4.91 -15.99
N VAL A 50 -6.58 -3.67 -15.82
CA VAL A 50 -7.40 -2.45 -16.02
C VAL A 50 -7.37 -1.89 -17.43
N GLY A 51 -6.47 -2.39 -18.29
CA GLY A 51 -6.41 -2.03 -19.71
C GLY A 51 -5.94 -0.59 -19.97
N SER A 52 -5.78 -0.21 -21.24
CA SER A 52 -5.15 1.06 -21.63
C SER A 52 -5.97 2.33 -21.33
N GLY A 53 -7.23 2.20 -20.91
CA GLY A 53 -8.14 3.34 -20.67
C GLY A 53 -8.36 3.70 -19.20
N GLU A 54 -8.11 2.79 -18.27
CA GLU A 54 -8.30 3.01 -16.84
C GLU A 54 -6.95 3.22 -16.15
N SER A 55 -6.77 4.37 -15.51
CA SER A 55 -5.51 4.68 -14.81
C SER A 55 -5.30 3.71 -13.66
N VAL A 56 -4.11 3.11 -13.56
CA VAL A 56 -3.72 2.22 -12.45
C VAL A 56 -4.06 2.83 -11.08
N ALA A 57 -3.86 4.15 -10.93
CA ALA A 57 -4.25 4.90 -9.74
C ALA A 57 -5.74 4.76 -9.40
N ARG A 58 -6.66 4.86 -10.37
CA ARG A 58 -8.10 4.67 -10.14
C ARG A 58 -8.43 3.25 -9.73
N ALA A 59 -7.81 2.27 -10.39
CA ALA A 59 -8.00 0.86 -10.05
C ALA A 59 -7.54 0.54 -8.62
N LEU A 60 -6.39 1.11 -8.21
CA LEU A 60 -5.89 1.04 -6.85
C LEU A 60 -6.85 1.75 -5.88
N GLN A 61 -7.34 2.93 -6.21
CA GLN A 61 -8.28 3.68 -5.38
C GLN A 61 -9.60 2.93 -5.17
N ALA A 62 -10.15 2.29 -6.21
CA ALA A 62 -11.33 1.43 -6.09
C ALA A 62 -11.07 0.23 -5.15
N ARG A 63 -9.82 -0.21 -5.05
CA ARG A 63 -9.35 -1.31 -4.21
C ARG A 63 -8.78 -0.85 -2.88
N ALA A 64 -8.80 0.44 -2.57
CA ALA A 64 -8.28 1.02 -1.33
C ALA A 64 -8.72 0.27 -0.06
N PRO A 65 -10.02 -0.08 0.15
CA PRO A 65 -10.42 -0.82 1.36
C PRO A 65 -9.80 -2.22 1.43
N ALA A 66 -9.63 -2.90 0.29
CA ALA A 66 -9.04 -4.23 0.25
C ALA A 66 -7.51 -4.18 0.43
N ILE A 67 -6.87 -3.15 -0.12
CA ILE A 67 -5.45 -2.85 0.11
C ILE A 67 -5.20 -2.53 1.60
N GLN A 68 -6.08 -1.75 2.23
CA GLN A 68 -6.02 -1.47 3.66
C GLN A 68 -6.14 -2.75 4.49
N ALA A 69 -7.07 -3.64 4.13
CA ALA A 69 -7.22 -4.94 4.80
C ALA A 69 -5.99 -5.85 4.62
N ALA A 70 -5.40 -5.86 3.42
CA ALA A 70 -4.16 -6.59 3.14
C ALA A 70 -2.99 -6.02 3.95
N ALA A 71 -2.80 -4.70 3.95
CA ALA A 71 -1.79 -4.02 4.74
C ALA A 71 -1.98 -4.29 6.24
N GLN A 72 -3.22 -4.30 6.72
CA GLN A 72 -3.55 -4.60 8.12
C GLN A 72 -3.17 -6.04 8.50
N THR A 73 -3.33 -6.98 7.57
CA THR A 73 -2.95 -8.38 7.74
C THR A 73 -1.42 -8.53 7.76
N LEU A 74 -0.72 -7.89 6.83
CA LEU A 74 0.74 -7.88 6.76
C LEU A 74 1.36 -7.27 8.03
N LEU A 75 0.82 -6.14 8.49
CA LEU A 75 1.23 -5.49 9.72
C LEU A 75 1.08 -6.41 10.94
N LYS A 76 -0.09 -7.07 11.07
CA LYS A 76 -0.36 -8.03 12.14
C LYS A 76 0.57 -9.26 12.08
N GLY A 77 0.95 -9.66 10.88
CA GLY A 77 1.89 -10.75 10.61
C GLY A 77 3.36 -10.37 10.84
N GLY A 78 3.68 -9.08 11.03
CA GLY A 78 5.06 -8.61 11.18
C GLY A 78 5.79 -8.33 9.87
N PHE A 79 5.07 -8.26 8.74
CA PHE A 79 5.63 -7.97 7.42
C PHE A 79 5.64 -6.46 7.16
N TRP A 80 6.50 -5.75 7.87
CA TRP A 80 6.70 -4.31 7.75
C TRP A 80 8.16 -3.97 8.03
N THR A 81 8.60 -2.83 7.50
CA THR A 81 9.95 -2.29 7.70
C THR A 81 9.83 -0.91 8.32
N GLU A 82 10.63 -0.61 9.33
CA GLU A 82 10.72 0.75 9.86
C GLU A 82 11.80 1.52 9.10
N THR A 83 11.44 2.70 8.62
CA THR A 83 12.30 3.62 7.86
C THR A 83 12.25 5.01 8.50
N GLU A 84 13.11 5.91 8.02
CA GLU A 84 13.14 7.30 8.47
C GLU A 84 11.83 8.05 8.17
N ASP A 85 11.10 7.64 7.12
CA ASP A 85 9.81 8.22 6.76
C ASP A 85 8.63 7.63 7.55
N GLY A 86 8.82 6.49 8.21
CA GLY A 86 7.79 5.79 8.97
C GLY A 86 7.79 4.28 8.75
N ILE A 87 6.63 3.65 8.92
CA ILE A 87 6.45 2.22 8.73
C ILE A 87 6.12 1.95 7.25
N GLU A 88 6.95 1.17 6.57
CA GLU A 88 6.73 0.72 5.20
C GLU A 88 6.17 -0.72 5.19
N ILE A 89 5.14 -0.95 4.37
CA ILE A 89 4.60 -2.27 4.06
C ILE A 89 4.70 -2.48 2.56
N LEU A 90 5.35 -3.56 2.15
CA LEU A 90 5.43 -3.96 0.75
C LEU A 90 4.33 -4.99 0.43
N VAL A 91 3.38 -4.59 -0.41
CA VAL A 91 2.33 -5.47 -0.94
C VAL A 91 2.83 -6.11 -2.22
N THR A 92 3.22 -7.38 -2.11
CA THR A 92 3.78 -8.17 -3.22
C THR A 92 2.74 -8.90 -4.06
N ALA A 93 1.54 -9.10 -3.50
CA ALA A 93 0.42 -9.73 -4.18
C ALA A 93 -0.86 -8.94 -3.95
N LEU A 94 -1.38 -8.37 -5.04
CA LEU A 94 -2.75 -7.89 -5.13
C LEU A 94 -3.58 -9.01 -5.76
N ASP A 95 -3.82 -10.10 -5.01
CA ASP A 95 -4.81 -11.12 -5.39
C ASP A 95 -6.24 -10.62 -5.11
N LEU A 96 -6.49 -9.41 -5.60
CA LEU A 96 -7.74 -8.67 -5.53
C LEU A 96 -8.48 -8.76 -6.86
#